data_AF-A0A9P3A7G2-F1
#
_entry.id   AF-A0A9P3A7G2-F1
#
_cell.length_a   1.000
_cell.length_b   1.000
_cell.length_c   1.000
_cell.angle_alpha   90.00
_cell.angle_beta   90.00
_cell.angle_gamma   90.00
#
_symmetry.space_group_name_H-M   'P 1'
#
loop_
_entity.id
_entity.type
_entity.pdbx_description
1 polymer ?
#
loop_
_entity_poly.entity_id
_entity_poly.type
_entity_poly.pdbx_seq_one_letter_code
_entity_poly.pdbx_strand_id
1 'polypeptide(L)'
;MYGDLALQLVTASHRSTLSTTPQLPLPKYALPLILSICLETRQLGAAITAAAETHGQVSLSQDRALVCNLTVQHLAARRNKRCLLAYLQNRVNGVRERWWDAGGGLAYLLSPAATASVNPDSDAPDLRSALSPQELDFLRGYNNLMLDYKSDFLDVLDMTAGIDRPPGELMVDVRVIKDAGEVVLEGGERVEFRKGERFRLARGAVERLIVQGFLEEV
;
A
#
# COMPACT_ATOMS: atom_id res chain seq x y z
N MET A 1 19.56 -1.82 -23.02
CA MET A 1 19.13 -0.56 -23.69
C MET A 1 18.62 0.40 -22.63
N TYR A 2 18.50 1.70 -22.93
CA TYR A 2 18.00 2.67 -21.95
C TYR A 2 16.55 2.37 -21.56
N GLY A 3 16.26 2.39 -20.26
CA GLY A 3 14.90 2.23 -19.73
C GLY A 3 14.34 0.80 -19.68
N ASP A 4 15.15 -0.23 -19.94
CA ASP A 4 14.74 -1.63 -19.77
C ASP A 4 14.44 -1.97 -18.31
N LEU A 5 15.27 -1.47 -17.39
CA LEU A 5 15.10 -1.62 -15.93
C LEU A 5 13.78 -1.01 -15.45
N ALA A 6 13.43 0.15 -15.99
CA ALA A 6 12.18 0.83 -15.68
C ALA A 6 10.95 0.06 -16.19
N LEU A 7 11.05 -0.60 -17.34
CA LEU A 7 10.00 -1.46 -17.88
C LEU A 7 9.84 -2.74 -17.03
N GLN A 8 10.95 -3.37 -16.63
CA GLN A 8 10.91 -4.53 -15.71
C GLN A 8 10.20 -4.19 -14.40
N LEU A 9 10.45 -3.00 -13.86
CA LEU A 9 9.81 -2.52 -12.64
C LEU A 9 8.29 -2.37 -12.80
N VAL A 10 7.82 -1.74 -13.89
CA VAL A 10 6.40 -1.53 -14.15
C VAL A 10 5.68 -2.85 -14.45
N THR A 11 6.31 -3.73 -15.22
CA THR A 11 5.73 -5.06 -15.53
C THR A 11 5.60 -5.92 -14.28
N ALA A 12 6.59 -5.87 -13.38
CA ALA A 12 6.49 -6.53 -12.08
C ALA A 12 5.30 -5.97 -11.26
N SER A 13 5.13 -4.64 -11.21
CA SER A 13 3.98 -4.06 -10.50
C SER A 13 2.63 -4.37 -11.14
N HIS A 14 2.56 -4.48 -12.47
CA HIS A 14 1.35 -4.87 -13.17
C HIS A 14 0.99 -6.33 -12.92
N ARG A 15 1.97 -7.22 -12.78
CA ARG A 15 1.68 -8.62 -12.39
C ARG A 15 1.00 -8.68 -11.02
N SER A 16 1.39 -7.81 -10.10
CA SER A 16 0.76 -7.72 -8.78
C SER A 16 -0.71 -7.29 -8.85
N THR A 17 -1.09 -6.42 -9.80
CA THR A 17 -2.50 -6.00 -9.97
C THR A 17 -3.38 -7.05 -10.62
N LEU A 18 -2.79 -8.06 -11.29
CA LEU A 18 -3.55 -9.14 -11.93
C LEU A 18 -3.87 -10.31 -10.99
N SER A 19 -3.32 -10.31 -9.77
CA SER A 19 -3.64 -11.34 -8.79
C SER A 19 -5.10 -11.23 -8.37
N THR A 20 -5.89 -12.29 -8.59
CA THR A 20 -7.33 -12.40 -8.25
C THR A 20 -7.60 -12.46 -6.73
N THR A 21 -6.60 -12.18 -5.89
CA THR A 21 -6.81 -12.09 -4.46
C THR A 21 -7.67 -10.87 -4.15
N PRO A 22 -8.62 -10.94 -3.20
CA PRO A 22 -9.51 -9.83 -2.86
C PRO A 22 -8.75 -8.58 -2.39
N GLN A 23 -7.48 -8.74 -2.03
CA GLN A 23 -6.60 -7.66 -1.61
C GLN A 23 -5.43 -7.55 -2.59
N LEU A 24 -5.04 -6.33 -2.97
CA LEU A 24 -3.88 -6.09 -3.83
C LEU A 24 -2.61 -6.65 -3.15
N PRO A 25 -1.94 -7.67 -3.72
CA PRO A 25 -0.69 -8.16 -3.15
C PRO A 25 0.37 -7.09 -3.35
N LEU A 26 0.85 -6.52 -2.24
CA LEU A 26 1.93 -5.55 -2.26
C LEU A 26 3.25 -6.34 -2.34
N PRO A 27 3.96 -6.34 -3.48
CA PRO A 27 5.26 -6.98 -3.56
C PRO A 27 6.25 -6.25 -2.65
N LYS A 28 7.36 -6.91 -2.29
CA LYS A 28 8.43 -6.26 -1.53
C LYS A 28 8.95 -5.03 -2.28
N TYR A 29 9.21 -3.95 -1.55
CA TYR A 29 9.74 -2.72 -2.13
C TYR A 29 11.08 -2.98 -2.85
N ALA A 30 11.11 -2.77 -4.17
CA ALA A 30 12.26 -3.03 -5.04
C ALA A 30 13.32 -1.92 -4.99
N LEU A 31 13.88 -1.65 -3.80
CA LEU A 31 14.92 -0.64 -3.59
C LEU A 31 16.12 -0.73 -4.54
N PRO A 32 16.75 -1.90 -4.78
CA PRO A 32 17.95 -1.96 -5.63
C PRO A 32 17.64 -1.55 -7.09
N LEU A 33 16.47 -1.94 -7.61
CA LEU A 33 16.06 -1.60 -8.96
C LEU A 33 15.80 -0.10 -9.10
N ILE A 34 15.13 0.51 -8.12
CA ILE A 34 14.87 1.96 -8.10
C ILE A 34 16.19 2.73 -8.05
N LEU A 35 17.15 2.33 -7.20
CA LEU A 35 18.45 2.98 -7.14
C LEU A 35 19.20 2.88 -8.48
N SER A 36 19.16 1.73 -9.14
CA SER A 36 19.79 1.57 -10.46
C SER A 36 19.18 2.50 -11.52
N ILE A 37 17.85 2.65 -11.53
CA ILE A 37 17.14 3.58 -12.43
C ILE A 37 17.49 5.04 -12.09
N CYS A 38 17.55 5.39 -10.81
CA CYS A 38 17.98 6.73 -10.37
C CYS A 38 19.42 7.04 -10.82
N LEU A 39 20.34 6.09 -10.69
CA LEU A 39 21.71 6.23 -11.18
C LEU A 39 21.74 6.39 -12.71
N GLU A 40 21.00 5.58 -13.46
CA GLU A 40 20.86 5.71 -14.92
C GLU A 40 20.33 7.10 -15.30
N THR A 41 19.29 7.60 -14.63
CA THR A 41 18.75 8.94 -14.91
C THR A 41 19.75 10.05 -14.60
N ARG A 42 20.57 9.88 -13.55
CA ARG A 42 21.63 10.85 -13.20
C ARG A 42 22.76 10.82 -14.23
N GLN A 43 23.14 9.64 -14.72
CA GLN A 43 24.14 9.48 -15.77
C GLN A 43 23.67 10.12 -17.09
N LEU A 44 22.41 9.89 -17.48
CA LEU A 44 21.80 10.55 -18.64
C LEU A 44 21.77 12.07 -18.46
N GLY A 45 21.42 12.56 -17.27
CA GLY A 45 21.45 13.99 -16.96
C GLY A 45 22.85 14.60 -17.10
N ALA A 46 23.86 13.93 -16.54
CA ALA A 46 25.26 14.39 -16.62
C ALA A 46 25.80 14.38 -18.05
N ALA A 47 25.41 13.38 -18.86
CA ALA A 47 25.78 13.32 -20.27
C ALA A 47 25.17 14.49 -21.06
N ILE A 48 23.89 14.81 -20.82
CA ILE A 48 23.21 15.94 -21.44
C ILE A 48 23.87 17.27 -21.06
N THR A 49 24.21 17.47 -19.78
CA THR A 49 24.86 18.71 -19.33
C THR A 49 26.27 18.85 -19.91
N ALA A 50 27.08 17.80 -19.89
CA ALA A 50 28.43 17.82 -20.46
C ALA A 50 28.42 18.09 -21.98
N ALA A 51 27.47 17.52 -22.71
CA ALA A 51 27.28 17.77 -24.13
C ALA A 51 26.83 19.21 -24.41
N ALA A 52 25.97 19.78 -23.55
CA ALA A 52 25.54 21.18 -23.65
C ALA A 52 26.69 22.16 -23.38
N GLU A 53 27.55 21.88 -22.40
CA GLU A 53 28.72 22.69 -22.04
C GLU A 53 29.79 22.68 -23.14
N THR A 54 30.04 21.51 -23.74
CA THR A 54 31.06 21.35 -24.79
C THR A 54 30.69 22.01 -26.11
N HIS A 55 29.41 22.00 -26.51
CA HIS A 55 29.02 22.42 -27.85
C HIS A 55 28.45 23.84 -27.93
N GLY A 56 28.09 24.49 -26.82
CA GLY A 56 27.52 25.84 -26.81
C GLY A 56 26.19 25.93 -27.59
N GLN A 57 25.39 26.98 -27.34
CA GLN A 57 24.04 27.09 -27.92
C GLN A 57 24.04 27.20 -29.46
N VAL A 58 25.12 27.73 -30.04
CA VAL A 58 25.20 28.02 -31.48
C VAL A 58 25.48 26.73 -32.30
N SER A 59 26.38 25.87 -31.83
CA SER A 59 26.76 24.64 -32.55
C SER A 59 25.68 23.54 -32.46
N LEU A 60 24.86 23.56 -31.41
CA LEU A 60 23.72 22.64 -31.24
C LEU A 60 22.69 22.75 -32.36
N SER A 61 22.51 23.93 -32.95
CA SER A 61 21.56 24.12 -34.07
C SER A 61 22.09 23.60 -35.41
N GLN A 62 23.41 23.49 -35.55
CA GLN A 62 24.07 23.12 -36.79
C GLN A 62 24.21 21.60 -36.92
N ASP A 63 24.46 20.90 -35.81
CA ASP A 63 24.62 19.45 -35.81
C ASP A 63 23.33 18.72 -35.42
N ARG A 64 22.58 18.29 -36.44
CA ARG A 64 21.33 17.53 -36.24
C ARG A 64 21.56 16.19 -35.52
N ALA A 65 22.73 15.56 -35.69
CA ALA A 65 22.99 14.26 -35.08
C ALA A 65 23.10 14.38 -33.55
N LEU A 66 23.75 15.44 -33.07
CA LEU A 66 23.85 15.74 -31.64
C LEU A 66 22.48 16.06 -31.03
N VAL A 67 21.64 16.85 -31.72
CA VAL A 67 20.27 17.14 -31.26
C VAL A 67 19.44 15.86 -31.16
N CYS A 68 19.50 14.98 -32.15
CA CYS A 68 18.83 13.68 -32.09
C CYS A 68 19.33 12.84 -30.90
N ASN A 69 20.63 12.81 -30.64
CA ASN A 69 21.18 12.08 -29.50
C ASN A 69 20.68 12.63 -28.16
N LEU A 70 20.76 13.95 -27.96
CA LEU A 70 20.32 14.62 -26.73
C LEU A 70 18.81 14.48 -26.49
N THR A 71 18.01 14.59 -27.54
CA THR A 71 16.56 14.40 -27.43
C THR A 71 16.22 12.95 -27.05
N VAL A 72 16.91 11.96 -27.61
CA VAL A 72 16.74 10.55 -27.21
C VAL A 72 17.12 10.34 -25.75
N GLN A 73 18.25 10.87 -25.29
CA GLN A 73 18.67 10.79 -23.89
C GLN A 73 17.67 11.47 -22.94
N HIS A 74 17.18 12.66 -23.32
CA HIS A 74 16.17 13.38 -22.55
C HIS A 74 14.84 12.62 -22.46
N LEU A 75 14.38 12.05 -23.58
CA LEU A 75 13.17 11.22 -23.62
C LEU A 75 13.33 9.95 -22.78
N ALA A 76 14.50 9.31 -22.80
CA ALA A 76 14.81 8.17 -21.96
C ALA A 76 14.75 8.53 -20.46
N ALA A 77 15.34 9.65 -20.04
CA ALA A 77 15.25 10.12 -18.66
C ALA A 77 13.79 10.41 -18.24
N ARG A 78 12.98 11.04 -19.11
CA ARG A 78 11.55 11.25 -18.85
C ARG A 78 10.76 9.94 -18.77
N ARG A 79 11.12 8.93 -19.56
CA ARG A 79 10.50 7.59 -19.50
C ARG A 79 10.78 6.93 -18.15
N ASN A 80 12.02 6.96 -17.67
CA ASN A 80 12.40 6.44 -16.36
C ASN A 80 11.61 7.13 -15.24
N LYS A 81 11.50 8.47 -15.27
CA LYS A 81 10.68 9.23 -14.30
C LYS A 81 9.21 8.78 -14.30
N ARG A 82 8.59 8.63 -15.48
CA ARG A 82 7.18 8.18 -15.59
C ARG A 82 6.98 6.79 -15.00
N CYS A 83 7.87 5.86 -15.30
CA CYS A 83 7.79 4.48 -14.79
C CYS A 83 7.93 4.43 -13.26
N LEU A 84 8.86 5.20 -12.69
CA LEU A 84 9.03 5.30 -11.23
C LEU A 84 7.77 5.87 -10.56
N LEU A 85 7.20 6.94 -11.10
CA LEU A 85 5.97 7.54 -10.55
C LEU A 85 4.78 6.59 -10.65
N ALA A 86 4.63 5.88 -11.77
CA ALA A 86 3.55 4.90 -11.94
C ALA A 86 3.63 3.77 -10.90
N TYR A 87 4.84 3.26 -10.65
CA TYR A 87 5.07 2.26 -9.60
C TYR A 87 4.75 2.78 -8.20
N LEU A 88 5.28 3.96 -7.84
CA LEU A 88 5.03 4.56 -6.53
C LEU A 88 3.53 4.83 -6.33
N GLN A 89 2.84 5.33 -7.36
CA GLN A 89 1.40 5.55 -7.31
C GLN A 89 0.64 4.24 -7.08
N ASN A 90 0.98 3.18 -7.82
CA ASN A 90 0.34 1.87 -7.63
C ASN A 90 0.53 1.34 -6.20
N ARG A 91 1.74 1.50 -5.65
CA ARG A 91 2.03 1.10 -4.28
C ARG A 91 1.27 1.91 -3.24
N VAL A 92 1.26 3.24 -3.38
CA VAL A 92 0.51 4.12 -2.47
C VAL A 92 -0.97 3.79 -2.53
N ASN A 93 -1.54 3.53 -3.71
CA ASN A 93 -2.92 3.09 -3.86
C ASN A 93 -3.16 1.79 -3.07
N GLY A 94 -2.31 0.79 -3.25
CA GLY A 94 -2.40 -0.48 -2.51
C GLY A 94 -2.28 -0.31 -1.00
N VAL A 95 -1.36 0.54 -0.53
CA VAL A 95 -1.21 0.84 0.90
C VAL A 95 -2.46 1.51 1.47
N ARG A 96 -3.09 2.43 0.73
CA ARG A 96 -4.36 3.04 1.14
C ARG A 96 -5.50 2.04 1.16
N GLU A 97 -5.61 1.17 0.16
CA GLU A 97 -6.62 0.11 0.11
C GLU A 97 -6.51 -0.82 1.33
N ARG A 98 -5.29 -1.27 1.67
CA ARG A 98 -5.04 -2.04 2.90
C ARG A 98 -5.43 -1.31 4.17
N TRP A 99 -5.29 0.01 4.21
CA TRP A 99 -5.70 0.82 5.36
C TRP A 99 -7.22 0.83 5.53
N TRP A 100 -7.96 0.94 4.43
CA TRP A 100 -9.42 0.86 4.42
C TRP A 100 -9.93 -0.54 4.75
N ASP A 101 -9.29 -1.60 4.20
CA ASP A 101 -9.64 -2.99 4.50
C ASP A 101 -9.49 -3.34 5.98
N ALA A 102 -8.58 -2.68 6.70
CA ALA A 102 -8.39 -2.89 8.13
C ALA A 102 -9.25 -1.97 9.02
N GLY A 103 -10.19 -1.22 8.44
CA GLY A 103 -11.09 -0.33 9.17
C GLY A 103 -10.35 0.75 9.98
N GLY A 104 -9.23 1.26 9.47
CA GLY A 104 -8.45 2.30 10.13
C GLY A 104 -7.56 1.83 11.30
N GLY A 105 -7.49 0.52 11.55
CA GLY A 105 -6.63 -0.08 12.57
C GLY A 105 -5.14 -0.10 12.21
N LEU A 106 -4.44 1.02 12.34
CA LEU A 106 -3.00 1.11 12.02
C LEU A 106 -2.14 0.13 12.84
N ALA A 107 -2.44 0.01 14.14
CA ALA A 107 -1.71 -0.89 15.05
C ALA A 107 -1.87 -2.36 14.64
N TYR A 108 -3.05 -2.75 14.16
CA TYR A 108 -3.32 -4.09 13.64
C TYR A 108 -2.50 -4.35 12.36
N LEU A 109 -2.53 -3.43 11.40
CA LEU A 109 -1.78 -3.56 10.14
C LEU A 109 -0.26 -3.64 10.30
N LEU A 110 0.28 -2.91 11.26
CA LEU A 110 1.72 -2.87 11.52
C LEU A 110 2.19 -3.95 12.51
N SER A 111 1.25 -4.66 13.16
CA SER A 111 1.58 -5.73 14.08
C SER A 111 2.06 -6.97 13.32
N PRO A 112 3.24 -7.53 13.66
CA PRO A 112 3.76 -8.74 13.03
C PRO A 112 2.89 -9.97 13.32
N ALA A 113 2.09 -9.97 14.39
CA ALA A 113 1.23 -11.10 14.75
C ALA A 113 -0.07 -11.19 13.93
N ALA A 114 -0.53 -10.07 13.37
CA ALA A 114 -1.76 -9.99 12.61
C ALA A 114 -1.63 -10.58 11.20
N THR A 115 -0.47 -10.39 10.56
CA THR A 115 -0.22 -10.78 9.16
C THR A 115 0.18 -12.24 9.01
N ALA A 116 0.81 -12.85 10.01
CA ALA A 116 1.17 -14.27 9.99
C ALA A 116 -0.01 -15.25 10.10
N SER A 117 -1.21 -14.79 10.45
CA SER A 117 -2.28 -15.68 10.94
C SER A 117 -3.61 -15.57 10.21
N VAL A 118 -3.76 -14.69 9.21
CA VAL A 118 -5.00 -14.63 8.39
C VAL A 118 -5.12 -15.87 7.48
N ASN A 119 -3.99 -16.52 7.14
CA ASN A 119 -3.96 -17.89 6.63
C ASN A 119 -2.62 -18.53 7.07
N PRO A 120 -2.62 -19.64 7.84
CA PRO A 120 -1.38 -20.38 8.13
C PRO A 120 -0.76 -21.02 6.88
N ASP A 121 -1.47 -21.01 5.75
CA ASP A 121 -1.04 -21.57 4.45
C ASP A 121 -0.59 -20.50 3.43
N SER A 122 -0.67 -19.21 3.76
CA SER A 122 -0.13 -18.16 2.90
C SER A 122 1.13 -17.59 3.54
N ASP A 123 2.29 -17.86 2.94
CA ASP A 123 3.56 -17.16 3.14
C ASP A 123 3.45 -15.66 2.76
N ALA A 124 2.43 -14.96 3.26
CA ALA A 124 2.21 -13.55 3.02
C ALA A 124 3.24 -12.80 3.87
N PRO A 125 4.21 -12.11 3.24
CA PRO A 125 5.24 -11.40 3.99
C PRO A 125 4.57 -10.35 4.87
N ASP A 126 5.01 -10.25 6.13
CA ASP A 126 4.59 -9.19 7.06
C ASP A 126 4.53 -7.87 6.30
N LEU A 127 3.36 -7.22 6.29
CA LEU A 127 3.14 -5.98 5.51
C LEU A 127 4.26 -4.97 5.83
N ARG A 128 4.59 -4.81 7.11
CA ARG A 128 5.70 -3.99 7.60
C ARG A 128 7.06 -4.31 6.95
N SER A 129 7.34 -5.57 6.64
CA SER A 129 8.59 -6.02 6.00
C SER A 129 8.61 -5.75 4.49
N ALA A 130 7.44 -5.66 3.86
CA ALA A 130 7.28 -5.37 2.44
C ALA A 130 7.32 -3.87 2.12
N LEU A 131 6.99 -3.02 3.10
CA LEU A 131 7.00 -1.56 3.00
C LEU A 131 8.40 -0.96 3.18
N SER A 132 8.65 0.15 2.48
CA SER A 132 9.82 0.98 2.74
C SER A 132 9.57 1.89 3.96
N PRO A 133 10.62 2.40 4.66
CA PRO A 133 10.44 3.31 5.78
C PRO A 133 9.68 4.59 5.40
N GLN A 134 9.89 5.09 4.17
CA GLN A 134 9.19 6.27 3.67
C GLN A 134 7.69 6.02 3.48
N GLU A 135 7.31 4.81 3.07
CA GLU A 135 5.91 4.43 2.94
C GLU A 135 5.24 4.22 4.30
N LEU A 136 6.00 3.78 5.32
CA LEU A 136 5.50 3.71 6.70
C LEU A 136 5.20 5.10 7.27
N ASP A 137 6.06 6.08 6.99
CA ASP A 137 5.83 7.46 7.39
C ASP A 137 4.64 8.07 6.63
N PHE A 138 4.48 7.76 5.34
CA PHE A 138 3.27 8.11 4.59
C PHE A 138 2.02 7.49 5.21
N LEU A 139 2.05 6.21 5.59
CA LEU A 139 0.91 5.53 6.21
C LEU A 139 0.52 6.16 7.55
N ARG A 140 1.50 6.54 8.37
CA ARG A 140 1.28 7.27 9.63
C ARG A 140 0.68 8.65 9.39
N GLY A 141 1.22 9.40 8.42
CA GLY A 141 0.68 10.71 8.04
C GLY A 141 -0.75 10.61 7.49
N TYR A 142 -1.02 9.60 6.67
CA TYR A 142 -2.36 9.33 6.14
C TYR A 142 -3.34 8.95 7.25
N ASN A 143 -2.92 8.14 8.21
CA ASN A 143 -3.74 7.80 9.37
C ASN A 143 -4.10 9.04 10.20
N ASN A 144 -3.13 9.92 10.48
CA ASN A 144 -3.39 11.17 11.21
C ASN A 144 -4.39 12.06 10.44
N LEU A 145 -4.18 12.24 9.13
CA LEU A 145 -5.08 13.03 8.29
C LEU A 145 -6.51 12.45 8.31
N MET A 146 -6.65 11.13 8.23
CA MET A 146 -7.95 10.48 8.32
C MET A 146 -8.58 10.58 9.71
N LEU A 147 -7.78 10.57 10.78
CA LEU A 147 -8.28 10.78 12.14
C LEU A 147 -8.78 12.21 12.34
N ASP A 148 -8.05 13.20 11.84
CA ASP A 148 -8.45 14.61 11.83
C ASP A 148 -9.73 14.81 11.01
N TYR A 149 -9.88 14.10 9.89
CA TYR A 149 -11.11 14.16 9.11
C TYR A 149 -12.27 13.42 9.80
N LYS A 150 -12.00 12.29 10.45
CA LYS A 150 -13.00 11.49 11.16
C LYS A 150 -13.54 12.22 12.39
N SER A 151 -12.73 13.06 13.06
CA SER A 151 -13.16 13.76 14.28
C SER A 151 -14.38 14.64 14.07
N ASP A 152 -14.58 15.15 12.86
CA ASP A 152 -15.70 16.03 12.52
C ASP A 152 -17.04 15.29 12.38
N PHE A 153 -17.03 13.95 12.24
CA PHE A 153 -18.22 13.14 11.95
C PHE A 153 -18.46 12.03 12.97
N LEU A 154 -17.80 12.08 14.13
CA LEU A 154 -17.88 11.04 15.17
C LEU A 154 -19.30 10.79 15.68
N ASP A 155 -20.17 11.79 15.61
CA ASP A 155 -21.56 11.75 16.04
C ASP A 155 -22.53 11.22 14.98
N VAL A 156 -22.18 11.32 13.70
CA VAL A 156 -23.06 10.96 12.58
C VAL A 156 -22.69 9.61 11.95
N LEU A 157 -21.42 9.34 11.70
CA LEU A 157 -21.02 8.22 10.84
C LEU A 157 -19.61 7.69 11.14
N ASP A 158 -19.50 6.37 11.34
CA ASP A 158 -18.20 5.70 11.27
C ASP A 158 -17.80 5.47 9.80
N MET A 159 -16.91 6.31 9.28
CA MET A 159 -16.40 6.19 7.91
C MET A 159 -15.58 4.92 7.66
N THR A 160 -15.09 4.28 8.71
CA THR A 160 -14.23 3.09 8.61
C THR A 160 -14.99 1.78 8.74
N ALA A 161 -16.32 1.85 8.86
CA ALA A 161 -17.21 0.69 8.90
C ALA A 161 -17.27 -0.03 7.54
N GLY A 162 -17.46 -1.34 7.58
CA GLY A 162 -17.44 -2.18 6.38
C GLY A 162 -18.77 -2.09 5.61
N ILE A 163 -18.71 -1.70 4.33
CA ILE A 163 -19.91 -1.53 3.49
C ILE A 163 -20.32 -2.83 2.78
N ASP A 164 -19.47 -3.87 2.78
CA ASP A 164 -19.64 -5.08 1.96
C ASP A 164 -20.95 -5.84 2.20
N ARG A 165 -21.48 -5.82 3.43
CA ARG A 165 -22.74 -6.50 3.76
C ARG A 165 -23.65 -5.61 4.61
N PRO A 166 -24.82 -5.20 4.07
CA PRO A 166 -25.78 -4.45 4.86
C PRO A 166 -26.24 -5.29 6.07
N PRO A 167 -26.46 -4.67 7.25
CA PRO A 167 -26.91 -5.39 8.44
C PRO A 167 -28.31 -5.99 8.22
N GLY A 168 -28.40 -7.32 8.31
CA GLY A 168 -29.69 -8.02 8.33
C GLY A 168 -30.31 -8.08 9.73
N GLU A 169 -29.49 -8.34 10.75
CA GLU A 169 -29.92 -8.44 12.15
C GLU A 169 -29.03 -7.61 13.07
N LEU A 170 -29.59 -7.12 14.19
CA LEU A 170 -28.87 -6.34 15.19
C LEU A 170 -27.89 -7.19 16.01
N MET A 171 -28.26 -8.45 16.26
CA MET A 171 -27.47 -9.43 17.01
C MET A 171 -26.92 -10.45 16.02
N VAL A 172 -25.63 -10.72 16.09
CA VAL A 172 -24.95 -11.64 15.19
C VAL A 172 -24.32 -12.77 16.00
N ASP A 173 -24.42 -13.99 15.47
CA ASP A 173 -23.75 -15.16 16.01
C ASP A 173 -22.35 -15.26 15.39
N VAL A 174 -21.34 -15.19 16.25
CA VAL A 174 -19.96 -15.01 15.84
C VAL A 174 -19.11 -16.12 16.45
N ARG A 175 -18.25 -16.73 15.63
CA ARG A 175 -17.27 -17.74 16.03
C ARG A 175 -15.88 -17.12 16.12
N VAL A 176 -15.17 -17.44 17.19
CA VAL A 176 -13.78 -17.01 17.38
C VAL A 176 -12.84 -17.89 16.54
N ILE A 177 -12.10 -17.29 15.60
CA ILE A 177 -11.05 -17.98 14.84
C ILE A 177 -9.71 -17.90 15.58
N LYS A 178 -9.43 -16.78 16.22
CA LYS A 178 -8.16 -16.48 16.90
C LYS A 178 -8.41 -16.04 18.34
N ASP A 179 -7.60 -16.55 19.27
CA ASP A 179 -7.61 -16.11 20.66
C ASP A 179 -7.28 -14.62 20.72
N ALA A 180 -8.24 -13.80 21.16
CA ALA A 180 -8.05 -12.36 21.34
C ALA A 180 -7.85 -11.97 22.81
N GLY A 181 -7.91 -12.95 23.73
CA GLY A 181 -7.82 -12.70 25.17
C GLY A 181 -9.01 -11.88 25.69
N GLU A 182 -8.79 -11.09 26.74
CA GLU A 182 -9.81 -10.17 27.26
C GLU A 182 -9.94 -8.94 26.36
N VAL A 183 -11.06 -8.82 25.67
CA VAL A 183 -11.42 -7.63 24.89
C VAL A 183 -12.54 -6.88 25.60
N VAL A 184 -12.39 -5.56 25.67
CA VAL A 184 -13.43 -4.66 26.19
C VAL A 184 -14.34 -4.29 25.01
N LEU A 185 -15.60 -4.71 25.08
CA LEU A 185 -16.61 -4.29 24.12
C LEU A 185 -16.99 -2.82 24.35
N GLU A 186 -17.63 -2.20 23.35
CA GLU A 186 -18.08 -0.80 23.46
C GLU A 186 -19.06 -0.56 24.62
N GLY A 187 -19.80 -1.60 25.03
CA GLY A 187 -20.67 -1.59 26.20
C GLY A 187 -19.96 -1.69 27.55
N GLY A 188 -18.62 -1.77 27.58
CA GLY A 188 -17.82 -1.90 28.80
C GLY A 188 -17.73 -3.31 29.38
N GLU A 189 -18.41 -4.29 28.77
CA GLU A 189 -18.30 -5.70 29.12
C GLU A 189 -16.94 -6.27 28.70
N ARG A 190 -16.31 -7.02 29.60
CA ARG A 190 -15.07 -7.75 29.32
C ARG A 190 -15.42 -9.18 28.94
N VAL A 191 -15.12 -9.54 27.70
CA VAL A 191 -15.34 -10.90 27.21
C VAL A 191 -13.98 -11.49 26.86
N GLU A 192 -13.71 -12.70 27.39
CA GLU A 192 -12.55 -13.48 27.02
C GLU A 192 -12.89 -14.28 25.75
N PHE A 193 -12.23 -13.97 24.64
CA PHE A 193 -12.43 -14.69 23.38
C PHE A 193 -11.44 -15.85 23.27
N ARG A 194 -11.95 -17.08 23.43
CA ARG A 194 -11.19 -18.32 23.17
C ARG A 194 -11.55 -18.94 21.82
N LYS A 195 -10.56 -19.48 21.14
CA LYS A 195 -10.65 -20.06 19.80
C LYS A 195 -11.70 -21.17 19.76
N GLY A 196 -12.62 -21.04 18.82
CA GLY A 196 -13.69 -22.01 18.57
C GLY A 196 -14.97 -21.78 19.36
N GLU A 197 -14.97 -20.90 20.37
CA GLU A 197 -16.19 -20.51 21.08
C GLU A 197 -17.10 -19.67 20.17
N ARG A 198 -18.41 -19.72 20.48
CA ARG A 198 -19.45 -18.96 19.77
C ARG A 198 -20.10 -18.00 20.74
N PHE A 199 -20.25 -16.75 20.31
CA PHE A 199 -20.88 -15.70 21.07
C PHE A 199 -22.00 -15.07 20.25
N ARG A 200 -23.04 -14.62 20.94
CA ARG A 200 -24.11 -13.81 20.36
C ARG A 200 -23.98 -12.39 20.88
N LEU A 201 -23.56 -11.48 20.01
CA LEU A 201 -23.20 -10.11 20.39
C LEU A 201 -23.84 -9.11 19.42
N ALA A 202 -23.97 -7.86 19.86
CA ALA A 202 -24.46 -6.78 19.00
C ALA A 202 -23.45 -6.47 17.89
N ARG A 203 -23.92 -6.33 16.63
CA ARG A 203 -23.05 -6.18 15.45
C ARG A 203 -22.07 -5.02 15.59
N GLY A 204 -22.53 -3.86 16.08
CA GLY A 204 -21.69 -2.66 16.22
C GLY A 204 -20.44 -2.88 17.08
N ALA A 205 -20.55 -3.66 18.16
CA ALA A 205 -19.43 -3.94 19.05
C ALA A 205 -18.41 -4.93 18.46
N VAL A 206 -18.81 -5.71 17.44
CA VAL A 206 -18.03 -6.84 16.91
C VAL A 206 -17.51 -6.58 15.50
N GLU A 207 -18.06 -5.60 14.80
CA GLU A 207 -17.73 -5.28 13.41
C GLU A 207 -16.23 -5.06 13.19
N ARG A 208 -15.57 -4.28 14.07
CA ARG A 208 -14.12 -4.05 13.99
C ARG A 208 -13.30 -5.32 14.15
N LEU A 209 -13.74 -6.26 14.99
CA LEU A 209 -13.06 -7.53 15.24
C LEU A 209 -13.28 -8.53 14.09
N ILE A 210 -14.44 -8.45 13.41
CA ILE A 210 -14.73 -9.22 12.19
C ILE A 210 -13.86 -8.73 11.05
N VAL A 211 -13.76 -7.41 10.84
CA VAL A 211 -12.88 -6.81 9.81
C VAL A 211 -11.41 -7.18 10.06
N GLN A 212 -10.99 -7.25 11.31
CA GLN A 212 -9.65 -7.72 11.69
C GLN A 212 -9.49 -9.26 11.57
N GLY A 213 -10.54 -10.03 11.31
CA GLY A 213 -10.46 -11.48 11.14
C GLY A 213 -10.15 -12.26 12.41
N PHE A 214 -10.42 -11.70 13.59
CA PHE A 214 -10.44 -12.48 14.84
C PHE A 214 -11.70 -13.35 14.95
N LEU A 215 -12.76 -12.88 14.29
CA LEU A 215 -14.12 -13.34 14.45
C LEU A 215 -14.75 -13.56 13.06
N GLU A 216 -15.56 -14.62 12.94
CA GLU A 216 -16.29 -14.96 11.72
C GLU A 216 -17.79 -15.10 12.03
N GLU A 217 -18.62 -14.52 11.18
CA GLU A 217 -20.07 -14.67 11.23
C GLU A 217 -20.47 -16.08 10.78
N VAL A 218 -21.32 -16.76 11.56
CA VAL A 218 -21.79 -18.14 11.30
C VAL A 218 -23.13 -18.13 10.57
#